data_AF-A0A958X0Z4-F1
#
_entry.id   AF-A0A958X0Z4-F1
#
_cell.length_a   1.000
_cell.length_b   1.000
_cell.length_c   1.000
_cell.angle_alpha   90.00
_cell.angle_beta   90.00
_cell.angle_gamma   90.00
#
_symmetry.space_group_name_H-M   'P 1'
#
loop_
_entity.id
_entity.type
_entity.pdbx_description
1 polymer ?
#
loop_
_entity_poly.entity_id
_entity_poly.type
_entity_poly.pdbx_seq_one_letter_code
_entity_poly.pdbx_strand_id
1 'polypeptide(L)'
;MLFLFLKYVNPVWYYNLPSRHNALYFCDKDKVPTDELDSIDLDEGYENLSSTNLDAAYQMWHKGFIKNAECALDAIVSPISSVTDNYRFVRRHFHPIWSWYILSLRILTLHNPFRETRAFFSQRNTKRLDHYSEVFPHDQAYNNFNSSLLNSGPMVSVIIPTLNRYPHLTNALEDLEKQDYPNFEVIVIDQSTPFEADFYESFQLKLTVLQQPEKALWQARNTAIKLSKANLILLF
;
A
#
# COMPACT_ATOMS: atom_id res chain seq x y z
N MET A 1 2.65 18.93 -6.47
CA MET A 1 3.61 17.95 -5.91
C MET A 1 4.23 18.57 -4.68
N LEU A 2 4.10 17.96 -3.50
CA LEU A 2 4.55 18.53 -2.22
C LEU A 2 6.07 18.72 -2.14
N PHE A 3 6.82 17.80 -2.73
CA PHE A 3 8.28 17.80 -2.77
C PHE A 3 8.76 18.19 -4.16
N LEU A 4 9.09 19.47 -4.39
CA LEU A 4 9.36 19.96 -5.74
C LEU A 4 10.61 19.34 -6.36
N PHE A 5 11.64 19.04 -5.57
CA PHE A 5 12.88 18.42 -6.07
C PHE A 5 12.76 16.92 -6.28
N LEU A 6 11.75 16.27 -5.70
CA LEU A 6 11.51 14.85 -5.90
C LEU A 6 11.22 14.53 -7.36
N LYS A 7 10.66 15.48 -8.15
CA LYS A 7 10.43 15.30 -9.59
C LYS A 7 11.71 14.98 -10.39
N TYR A 8 12.89 15.37 -9.90
CA TYR A 8 14.17 15.11 -10.57
C TYR A 8 14.75 13.74 -10.22
N VAL A 9 14.41 13.21 -9.05
CA VAL A 9 14.96 11.95 -8.52
C VAL A 9 14.00 10.80 -8.76
N ASN A 10 12.71 11.06 -8.61
CA ASN A 10 11.63 10.11 -8.84
C ASN A 10 10.45 10.80 -9.55
N PRO A 11 10.54 11.00 -10.87
CA PRO A 11 9.54 11.74 -11.66
C PRO A 11 8.18 11.04 -11.71
N VAL A 12 8.12 9.74 -11.40
CA VAL A 12 6.92 8.91 -11.51
C VAL A 12 6.28 8.66 -10.13
N TRP A 13 6.38 9.62 -9.21
CA TRP A 13 5.83 9.48 -7.87
C TRP A 13 4.29 9.56 -7.87
N TYR A 14 3.65 8.41 -8.08
CA TYR A 14 2.20 8.24 -8.25
C TYR A 14 1.37 8.63 -7.01
N TYR A 15 1.97 8.71 -5.83
CA TYR A 15 1.21 8.95 -4.61
C TYR A 15 0.75 10.40 -4.45
N ASN A 16 1.21 11.37 -5.24
CA ASN A 16 0.78 12.78 -5.11
C ASN A 16 -0.58 13.12 -5.75
N LEU A 17 -1.45 12.13 -5.98
CA LEU A 17 -2.79 12.37 -6.50
C LEU A 17 -3.75 12.73 -5.35
N PRO A 18 -4.53 13.81 -5.47
CA PRO A 18 -5.53 14.15 -4.47
C PRO A 18 -6.63 13.08 -4.45
N SER A 19 -7.05 12.64 -3.26
CA SER A 19 -8.22 11.78 -3.11
C SER A 19 -9.52 12.58 -3.32
N ARG A 20 -10.64 11.87 -3.56
CA ARG A 20 -11.98 12.50 -3.69
C ARG A 20 -12.39 13.31 -2.44
N HIS A 21 -11.79 13.02 -1.30
CA HIS A 21 -12.06 13.69 -0.02
C HIS A 21 -11.05 14.80 0.31
N ASN A 22 -10.24 15.22 -0.67
CA ASN A 22 -9.22 16.26 -0.48
C ASN A 22 -8.23 15.93 0.66
N ALA A 23 -8.00 14.64 0.90
CA ALA A 23 -7.01 14.13 1.84
C ALA A 23 -5.82 13.54 1.07
N LEU A 24 -4.61 13.79 1.56
CA LEU A 24 -3.39 13.19 1.05
C LEU A 24 -3.09 11.90 1.83
N TYR A 25 -2.34 10.99 1.20
CA TYR A 25 -1.89 9.73 1.81
C TYR A 25 -0.90 9.92 2.97
N PHE A 26 -0.26 11.07 3.03
CA PHE A 26 0.66 11.43 4.11
C PHE A 26 -0.08 11.64 5.41
N CYS A 27 0.52 11.22 6.51
CA CYS A 27 0.00 11.54 7.84
C CYS A 27 0.51 12.91 8.29
N ASP A 28 -0.34 13.63 9.01
CA ASP A 28 0.02 14.84 9.73
C ASP A 28 0.56 14.44 11.11
N LYS A 29 1.80 14.82 11.42
CA LYS A 29 2.44 14.51 12.71
C LYS A 29 1.61 15.03 13.89
N ASP A 30 0.91 16.15 13.73
CA ASP A 30 0.16 16.77 14.82
C ASP A 30 -1.14 16.01 15.14
N LYS A 31 -1.52 15.06 14.28
CA LYS A 31 -2.69 14.18 14.45
C LYS A 31 -2.31 12.76 14.86
N VAL A 32 -1.02 12.48 15.01
CA VAL A 32 -0.51 11.16 15.42
C VAL A 32 -0.11 11.21 16.89
N PRO A 33 -0.41 10.15 17.69
CA PRO A 33 0.03 10.05 19.08
C PRO A 33 1.54 10.25 19.23
N THR A 34 1.96 10.95 20.28
CA THR A 34 3.36 11.36 20.47
C THR A 34 4.32 10.19 20.64
N ASP A 35 3.85 9.09 21.25
CA ASP A 35 4.59 7.84 21.42
C ASP A 35 4.91 7.15 20.09
N GLU A 36 4.10 7.36 19.06
CA GLU A 36 4.39 6.82 17.73
C GLU A 36 5.40 7.71 16.96
N LEU A 37 5.61 8.95 17.38
CA LEU A 37 6.53 9.88 16.73
C LEU A 37 7.99 9.76 17.20
N ASP A 38 8.26 8.94 18.23
CA ASP A 38 9.61 8.76 18.78
C ASP A 38 10.64 8.29 17.72
N SER A 39 10.17 7.57 16.71
CA SER A 39 11.00 7.11 15.59
C SER A 39 11.23 8.17 14.51
N ILE A 40 10.57 9.32 14.56
CA ILE A 40 10.62 10.35 13.52
C ILE A 40 11.67 11.41 13.89
N ASP A 41 12.68 11.59 13.03
CA ASP A 41 13.75 12.55 13.23
C ASP A 41 13.29 13.95 12.80
N LEU A 42 12.70 14.71 13.73
CA LEU A 42 12.26 16.09 13.51
C LEU A 42 13.47 17.02 13.38
N ASP A 43 13.76 17.42 12.15
CA ASP A 43 14.92 18.26 11.84
C ASP A 43 14.58 19.75 11.90
N GLU A 44 15.18 20.44 12.88
CA GLU A 44 15.06 21.88 13.08
C GLU A 44 15.88 22.71 12.07
N GLY A 45 16.68 22.06 11.20
CA GLY A 45 17.50 22.75 10.20
C GLY A 45 16.76 23.21 8.95
N TYR A 46 15.45 22.97 8.85
CA TYR A 46 14.59 23.56 7.81
C TYR A 46 14.28 25.03 8.14
N GLU A 47 14.17 25.87 7.11
CA GLU A 47 13.82 27.29 7.27
C GLU A 47 12.34 27.48 7.66
N ASN A 48 11.47 26.57 7.22
CA ASN A 48 10.03 26.66 7.42
C ASN A 48 9.49 25.46 8.20
N LEU A 49 8.62 25.72 9.17
CA LEU A 49 7.93 24.66 9.92
C LEU A 49 7.10 23.74 9.00
N SER A 50 6.52 24.27 7.93
CA SER A 50 5.79 23.47 6.94
C SER A 50 6.70 22.45 6.23
N SER A 51 7.96 22.80 5.97
CA SER A 51 8.97 21.90 5.40
C SER A 51 9.33 20.79 6.38
N THR A 52 9.50 21.12 7.67
CA THR A 52 9.70 20.13 8.74
C THR A 52 8.53 19.16 8.84
N ASN A 53 7.30 19.65 8.77
CA ASN A 53 6.10 18.81 8.83
C ASN A 53 5.99 17.89 7.61
N LEU A 54 6.30 18.39 6.42
CA LEU A 54 6.30 17.59 5.19
C LEU A 54 7.41 16.53 5.17
N ASP A 55 8.58 16.87 5.69
CA ASP A 55 9.67 15.92 5.88
C ASP A 55 9.28 14.81 6.88
N ALA A 56 8.69 15.17 8.02
CA ALA A 56 8.18 14.20 9.00
C ALA A 56 7.14 13.27 8.35
N ALA A 57 6.19 13.83 7.60
CA ALA A 57 5.20 13.05 6.87
C ALA A 57 5.83 12.09 5.83
N TYR A 58 6.90 12.52 5.17
CA TYR A 58 7.67 11.67 4.25
C TYR A 58 8.40 10.53 4.98
N GLN A 59 9.00 10.81 6.14
CA GLN A 59 9.62 9.79 6.99
C GLN A 59 8.60 8.76 7.44
N MET A 60 7.46 9.20 7.97
CA MET A 60 6.37 8.34 8.43
C MET A 60 5.92 7.39 7.31
N TRP A 61 5.70 7.91 6.10
CA TRP A 61 5.34 7.08 4.94
C TRP A 61 6.36 5.97 4.67
N HIS A 62 7.65 6.31 4.62
CA HIS A 62 8.71 5.32 4.35
C HIS A 62 8.91 4.32 5.49
N LYS A 63 8.57 4.70 6.72
CA LYS A 63 8.57 3.83 7.89
C LYS A 63 7.32 2.95 8.00
N GLY A 64 6.38 3.06 7.05
CA GLY A 64 5.18 2.23 6.99
C GLY A 64 3.95 2.80 7.70
N PHE A 65 3.96 4.07 8.12
CA PHE A 65 2.78 4.66 8.76
C PHE A 65 1.61 4.72 7.79
N ILE A 66 0.63 3.84 8.03
CA ILE A 66 -0.65 3.79 7.32
C ILE A 66 -1.74 3.78 8.39
N LYS A 67 -2.42 4.92 8.55
CA LYS A 67 -3.48 5.14 9.55
C LYS A 67 -4.79 5.52 8.86
N ASN A 68 -5.81 5.77 9.67
CA ASN A 68 -7.12 6.18 9.19
C ASN A 68 -7.07 7.57 8.50
N ALA A 69 -8.14 7.93 7.81
CA ALA A 69 -8.26 9.21 7.11
C ALA A 69 -8.20 10.43 8.04
N GLU A 70 -8.41 10.26 9.34
CA GLU A 70 -8.37 11.35 10.33
C GLU A 70 -6.94 11.85 10.53
N CYS A 71 -5.94 10.95 10.45
CA CYS A 71 -4.53 11.29 10.53
C CYS A 71 -3.99 11.93 9.25
N ALA A 72 -4.78 11.96 8.17
CA ALA A 72 -4.32 12.43 6.86
C ALA A 72 -3.96 13.92 6.86
N LEU A 73 -2.91 14.24 6.10
CA LEU A 73 -2.50 15.59 5.78
C LEU A 73 -3.54 16.23 4.84
N ASP A 74 -3.88 17.49 5.09
CA ASP A 74 -4.83 18.24 4.27
C ASP A 74 -4.27 18.46 2.85
N ALA A 75 -5.10 18.33 1.82
CA ALA A 75 -4.68 18.60 0.44
C ALA A 75 -4.40 20.09 0.16
N ILE A 76 -4.79 21.02 1.04
CA ILE A 76 -4.46 22.44 0.94
C ILE A 76 -2.99 22.71 1.30
N VAL A 77 -2.26 21.72 1.84
CA VAL A 77 -0.85 21.89 2.24
C VAL A 77 0.02 22.32 1.05
N SER A 78 0.71 23.44 1.25
CA SER A 78 1.61 24.01 0.26
C SER A 78 2.89 23.19 0.15
N PRO A 79 3.46 23.06 -1.06
CA PRO A 79 4.71 22.35 -1.26
C PRO A 79 5.89 23.05 -0.59
N ILE A 80 7.00 22.34 -0.40
CA ILE A 80 8.28 22.92 0.02
C ILE A 80 8.69 23.96 -1.03
N SER A 81 8.57 25.25 -0.67
CA SER A 81 8.79 26.37 -1.59
C SER A 81 10.21 26.93 -1.51
N SER A 82 10.88 26.79 -0.35
CA SER A 82 12.27 27.21 -0.20
C SER A 82 13.21 26.30 -0.98
N VAL A 83 14.14 26.90 -1.71
CA VAL A 83 15.17 26.19 -2.45
C VAL A 83 16.15 25.54 -1.47
N THR A 84 16.46 26.21 -0.36
CA THR A 84 17.28 25.67 0.73
C THR A 84 16.66 24.39 1.29
N ASP A 85 15.38 24.45 1.66
CA ASP A 85 14.66 23.30 2.22
C ASP A 85 14.56 22.15 1.22
N ASN A 86 14.35 22.44 -0.07
CA ASN A 86 14.34 21.40 -1.10
C ASN A 86 15.69 20.68 -1.23
N TYR A 87 16.83 21.38 -1.16
CA TYR A 87 18.14 20.73 -1.13
C TYR A 87 18.36 19.95 0.17
N ARG A 88 17.90 20.47 1.31
CA ARG A 88 17.96 19.77 2.60
C ARG A 88 17.20 18.45 2.54
N PHE A 89 15.96 18.47 2.06
CA PHE A 89 15.13 17.29 1.85
C PHE A 89 15.85 16.25 0.97
N VAL A 90 16.38 16.66 -0.19
CA VAL A 90 17.10 15.72 -1.06
C VAL A 90 18.31 15.10 -0.36
N ARG A 91 19.06 15.89 0.41
CA ARG A 91 20.25 15.42 1.15
C ARG A 91 19.90 14.44 2.27
N ARG A 92 18.76 14.63 2.94
CA ARG A 92 18.29 13.73 3.99
C ARG A 92 17.78 12.41 3.44
N HIS A 93 17.07 12.42 2.32
CA HIS A 93 16.36 11.23 1.84
C HIS A 93 17.06 10.46 0.71
N PHE A 94 18.02 11.07 0.01
CA PHE A 94 18.67 10.45 -1.14
C PHE A 94 20.18 10.49 -1.04
N HIS A 95 20.85 9.66 -1.85
CA HIS A 95 22.31 9.71 -1.95
C HIS A 95 22.79 11.12 -2.38
N PRO A 96 23.86 11.68 -1.77
CA PRO A 96 24.36 13.03 -2.06
C PRO A 96 24.53 13.38 -3.54
N ILE A 97 24.82 12.40 -4.39
CA ILE A 97 24.95 12.57 -5.84
C ILE A 97 23.70 13.19 -6.49
N TRP A 98 22.51 12.91 -5.96
CA TRP A 98 21.25 13.43 -6.49
C TRP A 98 21.13 14.93 -6.29
N SER A 99 21.63 15.46 -5.17
CA SER A 99 21.64 16.92 -4.96
C SER A 99 22.57 17.63 -5.96
N TRP A 100 23.70 17.02 -6.32
CA TRP A 100 24.62 17.54 -7.35
C TRP A 100 23.96 17.50 -8.73
N TYR A 101 23.35 16.37 -9.07
CA TYR A 101 22.59 16.21 -10.31
C TYR A 101 21.49 17.27 -10.44
N ILE A 102 20.72 17.50 -9.38
CA ILE A 102 19.68 18.53 -9.36
C ILE A 102 20.28 19.91 -9.57
N LEU A 103 21.36 20.27 -8.86
CA LEU A 103 22.04 21.55 -9.05
C LEU A 103 22.44 21.77 -10.51
N SER A 104 23.07 20.76 -11.12
CA SER A 104 23.45 20.81 -12.55
C SER A 104 22.24 21.04 -13.45
N LEU A 105 21.15 20.28 -13.26
CA LEU A 105 19.92 20.48 -14.02
C LEU A 105 19.31 21.86 -13.80
N ARG A 106 19.33 22.39 -12.57
CA ARG A 106 18.73 23.69 -12.24
C ARG A 106 19.48 24.84 -12.89
N ILE A 107 20.81 24.75 -12.95
CA ILE A 107 21.65 25.69 -13.69
C ILE A 107 21.38 25.59 -15.21
N LEU A 108 21.35 24.37 -15.77
CA LEU A 108 21.09 24.15 -17.20
C LEU A 108 19.67 24.60 -17.61
N THR A 109 18.71 24.52 -16.70
CA THR A 109 17.33 25.00 -16.88
C THR A 109 17.14 26.47 -16.48
N LEU A 110 18.22 27.25 -16.45
CA LEU A 110 18.23 28.71 -16.29
C LEU A 110 17.60 29.24 -14.99
N HIS A 111 17.62 28.45 -13.91
CA HIS A 111 17.25 28.97 -12.60
C HIS A 111 18.39 29.80 -12.01
N ASN A 112 18.08 30.71 -11.08
CA ASN A 112 19.05 31.67 -10.55
C ASN A 112 20.26 30.93 -9.93
N PRO A 113 21.45 31.00 -10.57
CA PRO A 113 22.58 30.16 -10.18
C PRO A 113 23.15 30.55 -8.83
N PHE A 114 23.11 31.83 -8.45
CA PHE A 114 23.58 32.31 -7.14
C PHE A 114 22.70 31.79 -6.01
N ARG A 115 21.37 31.81 -6.20
CA ARG A 115 20.42 31.28 -5.22
C ARG A 115 20.56 29.76 -5.07
N GLU A 116 20.65 29.04 -6.18
CA GLU A 116 20.77 27.57 -6.20
C GLU A 116 22.08 27.10 -5.58
N THR A 117 23.22 27.68 -5.98
CA THR A 117 24.53 27.31 -5.42
C THR A 117 24.64 27.64 -3.94
N ARG A 118 24.18 28.81 -3.50
CA ARG A 118 24.17 29.18 -2.07
C ARG A 118 23.36 28.19 -1.23
N ALA A 119 22.14 27.87 -1.68
CA ALA A 119 21.25 26.91 -1.02
C ALA A 119 21.83 25.49 -1.00
N PHE A 120 22.44 25.06 -2.10
CA PHE A 120 23.12 23.77 -2.18
C PHE A 120 24.29 23.67 -1.18
N PHE A 121 25.15 24.68 -1.13
CA PHE A 121 26.33 24.67 -0.27
C PHE A 121 25.99 24.84 1.21
N SER A 122 24.87 25.49 1.57
CA SER A 122 24.42 25.56 2.96
C SER A 122 23.96 24.20 3.49
N GLN A 123 23.45 23.33 2.62
CA GLN A 123 22.92 22.01 2.98
C GLN A 123 23.89 20.84 2.73
N ARG A 124 25.16 21.12 2.37
CA ARG A 124 26.12 20.09 1.96
C ARG A 124 26.47 19.07 3.06
N ASN A 125 26.41 19.49 4.32
CA ASN A 125 26.79 18.69 5.49
C ASN A 125 25.60 17.97 6.14
N THR A 126 24.39 18.11 5.58
CA THR A 126 23.19 17.45 6.08
C THR A 126 23.37 15.93 6.01
N LYS A 127 23.16 15.26 7.14
CA LYS A 127 23.28 13.80 7.23
C LYS A 127 22.08 13.13 6.56
N ARG A 128 22.35 12.03 5.86
CA ARG A 128 21.32 11.19 5.29
C ARG A 128 20.66 10.36 6.40
N LEU A 129 19.34 10.30 6.39
CA LEU A 129 18.55 9.47 7.27
C LEU A 129 18.49 8.03 6.72
N ASP A 130 18.51 7.04 7.62
CA ASP A 130 18.15 5.67 7.28
C ASP A 130 16.66 5.45 7.53
N HIS A 131 15.88 5.28 6.48
CA HIS A 131 14.43 5.11 6.60
C HIS A 131 14.02 3.75 7.17
N TYR A 132 14.89 2.76 7.09
CA TYR A 132 14.55 1.36 7.38
C TYR A 132 15.19 0.84 8.67
N SER A 133 15.96 1.66 9.38
CA SER A 133 16.54 1.27 10.66
C SER A 133 15.47 1.02 11.73
N GLU A 134 14.36 1.76 11.66
CA GLU A 134 13.21 1.66 12.57
C GLU A 134 11.92 1.83 11.77
N VAL A 135 11.17 0.73 11.63
CA VAL A 135 9.88 0.67 10.95
C VAL A 135 8.73 0.60 11.96
N PHE A 136 7.54 1.02 11.55
CA PHE A 136 6.35 0.97 12.40
C PHE A 136 5.98 -0.50 12.73
N PRO A 137 5.74 -0.84 14.02
CA PRO A 137 5.45 -2.21 14.45
C PRO A 137 4.00 -2.62 14.12
N HIS A 138 3.76 -2.96 12.85
CA HIS A 138 2.44 -3.39 12.38
C HIS A 138 1.97 -4.70 13.01
N ASP A 139 2.89 -5.58 13.36
CA ASP A 139 2.63 -6.87 14.01
C ASP A 139 1.92 -6.69 15.35
N GLN A 140 2.38 -5.77 16.19
CA GLN A 140 1.71 -5.47 17.46
C GLN A 140 0.33 -4.85 17.25
N ALA A 141 0.24 -3.91 16.30
CA ALA A 141 -1.03 -3.28 15.96
C ALA A 141 -2.05 -4.28 15.39
N TYR A 142 -1.60 -5.21 14.54
CA TYR A 142 -2.42 -6.23 13.89
C TYR A 142 -2.88 -7.30 14.89
N ASN A 143 -1.97 -7.81 15.72
CA ASN A 143 -2.30 -8.85 16.71
C ASN A 143 -3.32 -8.36 17.76
N ASN A 144 -3.29 -7.07 18.08
CA ASN A 144 -4.25 -6.45 19.01
C ASN A 144 -5.53 -5.95 18.32
N PHE A 145 -5.59 -5.99 16.98
CA PHE A 145 -6.73 -5.46 16.25
C PHE A 145 -7.93 -6.39 16.34
N ASN A 146 -9.00 -5.88 16.96
CA ASN A 146 -10.26 -6.60 17.04
C ASN A 146 -11.20 -6.21 15.89
N SER A 147 -11.31 -7.07 14.88
CA SER A 147 -12.13 -6.82 13.69
C SER A 147 -13.62 -7.09 13.96
N SER A 148 -14.45 -6.04 13.88
CA SER A 148 -15.91 -6.18 13.94
C SER A 148 -16.46 -7.09 12.85
N LEU A 149 -15.84 -7.08 11.66
CA LEU A 149 -16.21 -7.94 10.55
C LEU A 149 -15.96 -9.41 10.90
N LEU A 150 -14.78 -9.76 11.42
CA LEU A 150 -14.48 -11.13 11.83
C LEU A 150 -15.39 -11.58 12.98
N ASN A 151 -15.65 -10.70 13.96
CA ASN A 151 -16.55 -11.00 15.08
C ASN A 151 -18.00 -11.27 14.65
N SER A 152 -18.47 -10.64 13.58
CA SER A 152 -19.80 -10.91 13.04
C SER A 152 -19.92 -12.24 12.31
N GLY A 153 -18.79 -12.92 12.05
CA GLY A 153 -18.73 -14.23 11.41
C GLY A 153 -19.51 -14.31 10.09
N PRO A 154 -19.37 -13.38 9.13
CA PRO A 154 -20.14 -13.38 7.90
C PRO A 154 -19.83 -14.61 7.04
N MET A 155 -20.86 -15.27 6.51
CA MET A 155 -20.62 -16.39 5.60
C MET A 155 -19.86 -15.91 4.35
N VAL A 156 -18.91 -16.72 3.87
CA VAL A 156 -18.14 -16.49 2.63
C VAL A 156 -18.43 -17.62 1.64
N SER A 157 -18.61 -17.30 0.36
CA SER A 157 -18.66 -18.30 -0.71
C SER A 157 -17.36 -18.23 -1.52
N VAL A 158 -16.60 -19.32 -1.49
CA VAL A 158 -15.36 -19.50 -2.25
C VAL A 158 -15.72 -20.07 -3.62
N ILE A 159 -15.41 -19.33 -4.67
CA ILE A 159 -15.79 -19.66 -6.05
C ILE A 159 -14.58 -20.17 -6.81
N ILE A 160 -14.63 -21.43 -7.21
CA ILE A 160 -13.53 -22.12 -7.91
C ILE A 160 -14.00 -22.59 -9.29
N PRO A 161 -13.76 -21.80 -10.35
CA PRO A 161 -13.87 -22.30 -11.71
C PRO A 161 -12.63 -23.13 -12.06
N THR A 162 -12.80 -24.38 -12.47
CA THR A 162 -11.69 -25.27 -12.82
C THR A 162 -11.85 -25.85 -14.23
N LEU A 163 -10.73 -26.24 -14.83
CA LEU A 163 -10.65 -26.86 -16.16
C LEU A 163 -9.35 -27.67 -16.24
N ASN A 164 -9.45 -28.99 -16.18
CA ASN A 164 -8.37 -29.98 -16.27
C ASN A 164 -7.21 -29.71 -15.28
N ARG A 165 -7.53 -29.38 -14.01
CA ARG A 165 -6.55 -28.97 -12.98
C ARG A 165 -6.68 -29.73 -11.65
N TYR A 166 -7.15 -30.97 -11.65
CA TYR A 166 -7.33 -31.77 -10.43
C TYR A 166 -6.12 -31.78 -9.47
N PRO A 167 -4.85 -31.87 -9.92
CA PRO A 167 -3.71 -31.83 -8.99
C PRO A 167 -3.63 -30.51 -8.20
N HIS A 168 -3.85 -29.37 -8.85
CA HIS A 168 -3.85 -28.07 -8.18
C HIS A 168 -5.12 -27.84 -7.36
N LEU A 169 -6.24 -28.36 -7.85
CA LEU A 169 -7.51 -28.31 -7.13
C LEU A 169 -7.47 -29.12 -5.83
N THR A 170 -6.74 -30.24 -5.82
CA THR A 170 -6.51 -31.04 -4.60
C THR A 170 -5.86 -30.19 -3.52
N ASN A 171 -4.71 -29.58 -3.84
CA ASN A 171 -4.00 -28.71 -2.88
C ASN A 171 -4.88 -27.55 -2.40
N ALA A 172 -5.63 -26.92 -3.31
CA ALA A 172 -6.54 -25.83 -2.98
C ALA A 172 -7.64 -26.25 -2.00
N LEU A 173 -8.28 -27.41 -2.23
CA LEU A 173 -9.34 -27.92 -1.37
C LEU A 173 -8.77 -28.37 -0.01
N GLU A 174 -7.61 -29.03 0.02
CA GLU A 174 -6.91 -29.39 1.26
C GLU A 174 -6.51 -28.16 2.09
N ASP A 175 -6.10 -27.07 1.45
CA ASP A 175 -5.78 -25.81 2.15
C ASP A 175 -7.04 -25.11 2.66
N LEU A 176 -8.17 -25.27 1.97
CA LEU A 176 -9.47 -24.79 2.44
C LEU A 176 -9.96 -25.57 3.67
N GLU A 177 -9.71 -26.87 3.76
CA GLU A 177 -10.03 -27.69 4.95
C GLU A 177 -9.26 -27.23 6.21
N LYS A 178 -8.08 -26.62 6.02
CA LYS A 178 -7.21 -26.14 7.09
C LYS A 178 -7.49 -24.70 7.51
N GLN A 179 -8.51 -24.04 6.95
CA GLN A 179 -8.81 -22.65 7.27
C GLN A 179 -9.31 -22.49 8.72
N ASP A 180 -8.73 -21.52 9.41
CA ASP A 180 -9.10 -21.13 10.78
C ASP A 180 -10.50 -20.51 10.84
N TYR A 181 -11.00 -20.03 9.70
CA TYR A 181 -12.33 -19.41 9.56
C TYR A 181 -13.36 -20.44 9.09
N PRO A 182 -14.34 -20.86 9.91
CA PRO A 182 -15.19 -22.01 9.59
C PRO A 182 -16.43 -21.68 8.75
N ASN A 183 -16.86 -20.41 8.68
CA ASN A 183 -18.16 -20.06 8.10
C ASN A 183 -18.06 -19.78 6.60
N PHE A 184 -17.78 -20.80 5.80
CA PHE A 184 -17.75 -20.68 4.36
C PHE A 184 -18.36 -21.88 3.63
N GLU A 185 -18.69 -21.69 2.36
CA GLU A 185 -19.02 -22.76 1.42
C GLU A 185 -18.08 -22.67 0.21
N VAL A 186 -17.92 -23.78 -0.50
CA VAL A 186 -17.07 -23.86 -1.69
C VAL A 186 -17.94 -24.26 -2.87
N ILE A 187 -17.91 -23.46 -3.92
CA ILE A 187 -18.69 -23.69 -5.15
C ILE A 187 -17.69 -23.92 -6.29
N VAL A 188 -17.64 -25.16 -6.77
CA VAL A 188 -16.77 -25.56 -7.87
C VAL A 188 -17.58 -25.65 -9.15
N ILE A 189 -17.15 -24.94 -10.18
CA ILE A 189 -17.68 -25.10 -11.53
C ILE A 189 -16.61 -25.75 -12.40
N ASP A 190 -16.79 -27.04 -12.65
CA ASP A 190 -15.81 -27.86 -13.36
C ASP A 190 -16.12 -27.94 -14.85
N GLN A 191 -15.19 -27.45 -15.67
CA GLN A 191 -15.30 -27.46 -17.13
C GLN A 191 -14.49 -28.60 -17.77
N SER A 192 -13.97 -29.52 -16.96
CA SER A 192 -13.10 -30.60 -17.39
C SER A 192 -13.83 -31.62 -18.26
N THR A 193 -13.05 -32.26 -19.13
CA THR A 193 -13.50 -33.40 -19.92
C THR A 193 -12.33 -34.37 -20.03
N PRO A 194 -12.39 -35.56 -19.39
CA PRO A 194 -13.52 -36.09 -18.61
C PRO A 194 -13.77 -35.30 -17.30
N PHE A 195 -15.02 -35.32 -16.84
CA PHE A 195 -15.41 -34.82 -15.52
C PHE A 195 -15.36 -35.97 -14.51
N GLU A 196 -14.71 -35.75 -13.39
CA GLU A 196 -14.45 -36.74 -12.35
C GLU A 196 -15.29 -36.38 -11.12
N ALA A 197 -16.54 -36.83 -11.06
CA ALA A 197 -17.44 -36.51 -9.95
C ALA A 197 -16.90 -37.05 -8.61
N ASP A 198 -16.40 -38.30 -8.62
CA ASP A 198 -15.91 -39.01 -7.44
C ASP A 198 -14.69 -38.32 -6.79
N PHE A 199 -13.93 -37.52 -7.55
CA PHE A 199 -12.81 -36.72 -7.03
C PHE A 199 -13.24 -35.86 -5.82
N TYR A 200 -14.44 -35.27 -5.91
CA TYR A 200 -14.93 -34.30 -4.93
C TYR A 200 -15.44 -34.92 -3.63
N GLU A 201 -15.76 -36.22 -3.62
CA GLU A 201 -16.30 -36.90 -2.44
C GLU A 201 -15.28 -37.09 -1.32
N SER A 202 -13.99 -36.95 -1.65
CA SER A 202 -12.88 -37.13 -0.71
C SER A 202 -12.65 -35.96 0.26
N PHE A 203 -13.29 -34.81 0.03
CA PHE A 203 -13.05 -33.58 0.79
C PHE A 203 -14.16 -33.30 1.82
N GLN A 204 -13.77 -32.93 3.04
CA GLN A 204 -14.62 -32.58 4.18
C GLN A 204 -15.00 -31.09 4.15
N LEU A 205 -15.54 -30.64 3.03
CA LEU A 205 -15.95 -29.25 2.82
C LEU A 205 -17.45 -29.17 2.50
N LYS A 206 -18.07 -28.01 2.79
CA LYS A 206 -19.40 -27.68 2.28
C LYS A 206 -19.32 -27.35 0.79
N LEU A 207 -19.18 -28.40 -0.02
CA LEU A 207 -18.97 -28.32 -1.47
C LEU A 207 -20.30 -28.33 -2.23
N THR A 208 -20.39 -27.46 -3.24
CA THR A 208 -21.38 -27.53 -4.32
C THR A 208 -20.62 -27.61 -5.64
N VAL A 209 -20.76 -28.72 -6.35
CA VAL A 209 -20.02 -28.97 -7.60
C VAL A 209 -21.01 -29.03 -8.76
N LEU A 210 -20.74 -28.28 -9.83
CA LEU A 210 -21.47 -28.40 -11.08
C LEU A 210 -20.50 -28.55 -12.25
N GLN A 211 -20.79 -29.50 -13.13
CA GLN A 211 -20.11 -29.58 -14.41
C GLN A 211 -20.66 -28.52 -15.37
N GLN A 212 -19.78 -27.79 -16.04
CA GLN A 212 -20.11 -26.87 -17.12
C GLN A 212 -19.47 -27.37 -18.43
N PRO A 213 -20.23 -27.90 -19.39
CA PRO A 213 -19.67 -28.41 -20.65
C PRO A 213 -18.94 -27.35 -21.49
N GLU A 214 -19.45 -26.11 -21.48
CA GLU A 214 -18.83 -24.99 -22.20
C GLU A 214 -17.61 -24.47 -21.43
N LYS A 215 -16.47 -24.34 -22.11
CA LYS A 215 -15.20 -23.92 -21.50
C LYS A 215 -15.07 -22.40 -21.44
N ALA A 216 -15.96 -21.76 -20.69
CA ALA A 216 -16.03 -20.32 -20.50
C ALA A 216 -15.90 -19.93 -19.01
N LEU A 217 -14.73 -19.35 -18.66
CA LEU A 217 -14.42 -18.91 -17.29
C LEU A 217 -15.43 -17.89 -16.72
N TRP A 218 -15.85 -16.94 -17.55
CA TRP A 218 -16.80 -15.90 -17.14
C TRP A 218 -18.18 -16.51 -16.83
N GLN A 219 -18.61 -17.50 -17.61
CA GLN A 219 -19.87 -18.21 -17.38
C GLN A 219 -19.79 -19.06 -16.11
N ALA A 220 -18.64 -19.70 -15.88
CA ALA A 220 -18.40 -20.48 -14.67
C ALA A 220 -18.48 -19.60 -13.42
N ARG A 221 -17.78 -18.45 -13.42
CA ARG A 221 -17.86 -17.47 -12.32
C ARG A 221 -19.28 -16.95 -12.12
N ASN A 222 -19.96 -16.55 -13.19
CA ASN A 222 -21.33 -16.03 -13.09
C ASN A 222 -22.31 -17.08 -12.55
N THR A 223 -22.14 -18.34 -12.93
CA THR A 223 -22.96 -19.46 -12.43
C THR A 223 -22.71 -19.68 -10.95
N ALA A 224 -21.44 -19.73 -10.53
CA ALA A 224 -21.09 -19.88 -9.11
C ALA A 224 -21.61 -18.71 -8.25
N ILE A 225 -21.48 -17.46 -8.72
CA ILE A 225 -21.97 -16.28 -8.01
C ILE A 225 -23.49 -16.35 -7.80
N LYS A 226 -24.25 -16.84 -8.80
CA LYS A 226 -25.71 -17.02 -8.68
C LYS A 226 -26.11 -18.12 -7.69
N LEU A 227 -25.24 -19.10 -7.46
CA LEU A 227 -25.45 -20.20 -6.51
C LEU A 227 -25.02 -19.83 -5.09
N SER A 228 -24.16 -18.82 -4.94
CA SER A 228 -23.67 -18.30 -3.67
C SER A 228 -24.82 -17.94 -2.74
N LYS A 229 -24.73 -18.44 -1.50
CA LYS A 229 -25.64 -18.06 -0.41
C LYS A 229 -25.05 -16.97 0.48
N ALA A 230 -23.77 -16.64 0.29
CA ALA A 230 -23.05 -15.64 1.06
C ALA A 230 -23.17 -14.23 0.47
N ASN A 231 -23.06 -13.24 1.35
CA ASN A 231 -22.88 -11.83 0.97
C ASN A 231 -21.43 -11.50 0.59
N LEU A 232 -20.48 -12.29 1.07
CA LEU A 232 -19.06 -12.15 0.75
C LEU A 232 -18.63 -13.24 -0.22
N ILE A 233 -17.93 -12.85 -1.28
CA ILE A 233 -17.49 -13.75 -2.34
C ILE A 233 -15.97 -13.66 -2.45
N LEU A 234 -15.32 -14.82 -2.44
CA LEU A 234 -13.91 -14.96 -2.77
C LEU A 234 -13.79 -15.65 -4.13
N LEU A 235 -13.22 -14.96 -5.12
CA LEU A 235 -12.82 -15.58 -6.37
C LEU A 235 -11.47 -16.24 -6.13
N PHE A 236 -11.44 -17.57 -6.22
CA PHE A 236 -10.28 -18.40 -5.91
C PHE A 236 -9.72 -19.03 -7.19
#